data_AF-A0A1I4RWB7-F1
#
_entry.id   AF-A0A1I4RWB7-F1
#
_cell.length_a   1.000
_cell.length_b   1.000
_cell.length_c   1.000
_cell.angle_alpha   90.00
_cell.angle_beta   90.00
_cell.angle_gamma   90.00
#
_symmetry.space_group_name_H-M   'P 1'
#
loop_
_entity.id
_entity.type
_entity.pdbx_description
1 polymer ?
#
loop_
_entity_poly.entity_id
_entity_poly.type
_entity_poly.pdbx_seq_one_letter_code
_entity_poly.pdbx_strand_id
1 'polypeptide(L)'
;MTGFELIRAFAHDATVGVVVTDPMIELPGPTILYANAAFGRLAGRELDAIVGQSPRFMQGRETRRETLDAFHRALAAGERFHSYLTNYRADGTKYRAEIDCRPLRAADGRIENFVSFEREVLRRKGRPAVNAAGRYEPSDESKNVLSGALHALGVFMHS
;
A
#
# COMPACT_ATOMS: atom_id res chain seq x y z
N MET A 1 11.59 11.91 -17.20
CA MET A 1 10.88 11.80 -15.91
C MET A 1 10.35 10.38 -15.80
N THR A 2 10.77 9.61 -14.82
CA THR A 2 10.31 8.22 -14.62
C THR A 2 8.94 8.21 -13.94
N GLY A 3 8.21 7.09 -14.00
CA GLY A 3 6.93 6.95 -13.28
C GLY A 3 7.09 7.14 -11.77
N PHE A 4 8.26 6.79 -11.22
CA PHE A 4 8.62 7.04 -9.82
C PHE A 4 8.62 8.54 -9.47
N GLU A 5 9.29 9.37 -10.26
CA GLU A 5 9.36 10.82 -10.01
C GLU A 5 7.99 11.49 -10.06
N LEU A 6 7.11 11.03 -10.97
CA LEU A 6 5.73 11.51 -11.04
C LEU A 6 4.95 11.17 -9.76
N ILE A 7 5.06 9.93 -9.30
CA ILE A 7 4.38 9.48 -8.07
C ILE A 7 4.87 10.27 -6.87
N ARG A 8 6.18 10.51 -6.75
CA ARG A 8 6.73 11.30 -5.64
C ARG A 8 6.14 12.71 -5.60
N ALA A 9 6.02 13.37 -6.75
CA ALA A 9 5.48 14.72 -6.84
C ALA A 9 4.01 14.80 -6.39
N PHE A 10 3.16 13.84 -6.80
CA PHE A 10 1.74 13.83 -6.44
C PHE A 10 1.44 13.24 -5.07
N ALA A 11 2.27 12.31 -4.59
CA ALA A 11 2.02 11.59 -3.34
C ALA A 11 2.36 12.40 -2.09
N HIS A 12 3.09 13.51 -2.22
CA HIS A 12 3.56 14.30 -1.09
C HIS A 12 2.42 14.75 -0.18
N ASP A 13 1.37 15.34 -0.76
CA ASP A 13 0.20 15.86 -0.05
C ASP A 13 -0.95 14.84 0.05
N ALA A 14 -0.74 13.63 -0.47
CA ALA A 14 -1.75 12.59 -0.41
C ALA A 14 -1.97 12.13 1.05
N THR A 15 -3.23 12.01 1.42
CA THR A 15 -3.65 11.54 2.75
C THR A 15 -3.70 10.01 2.86
N VAL A 16 -3.59 9.29 1.72
CA VAL A 16 -3.39 7.84 1.68
C VAL A 16 -1.91 7.58 1.86
N GLY A 17 -1.55 6.53 2.59
CA GLY A 17 -0.17 6.06 2.65
C GLY A 17 0.27 5.65 1.25
N VAL A 18 1.29 6.31 0.72
CA VAL A 18 1.92 5.93 -0.55
C VAL A 18 3.33 5.47 -0.23
N VAL A 19 3.64 4.26 -0.68
CA VAL A 19 4.97 3.67 -0.59
C VAL A 19 5.38 3.13 -1.95
N VAL A 20 6.62 3.40 -2.35
CA VAL A 20 7.22 2.85 -3.56
C VAL A 20 8.42 2.00 -3.16
N THR A 21 8.52 0.82 -3.77
CA THR A 21 9.59 -0.13 -3.50
C THR A 21 10.34 -0.52 -4.77
N ASP A 22 11.53 -1.11 -4.62
CA ASP A 22 12.20 -1.84 -5.68
C ASP A 22 11.38 -3.09 -6.12
N PRO A 23 11.75 -3.79 -7.21
CA PRO A 23 10.98 -4.94 -7.68
C PRO A 23 11.42 -6.27 -7.02
N MET A 24 12.27 -6.24 -5.98
CA MET A 24 12.89 -7.45 -5.42
C MET A 24 11.98 -8.14 -4.41
N ILE A 25 11.17 -9.09 -4.87
CA ILE A 25 10.14 -9.74 -4.03
C ILE A 25 10.66 -10.88 -3.14
N GLU A 26 11.83 -11.43 -3.48
CA GLU A 26 12.49 -12.48 -2.71
C GLU A 26 13.01 -11.97 -1.36
N LEU A 27 13.12 -12.85 -0.37
CA LEU A 27 13.56 -12.47 0.99
C LEU A 27 14.89 -11.68 0.94
N PRO A 28 14.99 -10.54 1.64
CA PRO A 28 14.11 -10.02 2.71
C PRO A 28 12.82 -9.31 2.24
N GLY A 29 12.52 -9.31 0.95
CA GLY A 29 11.40 -8.62 0.33
C GLY A 29 11.80 -7.24 -0.20
N PRO A 30 10.84 -6.53 -0.83
CA PRO A 30 11.17 -5.34 -1.61
C PRO A 30 11.56 -4.17 -0.69
N THR A 31 12.55 -3.40 -1.11
CA THR A 31 13.09 -2.28 -0.32
C THR A 31 12.30 -1.00 -0.59
N ILE A 32 11.91 -0.28 0.45
CA ILE A 32 11.24 1.02 0.32
C ILE A 32 12.22 2.06 -0.22
N LEU A 33 11.91 2.62 -1.38
CA LEU A 33 12.64 3.72 -2.01
C LEU A 33 12.01 5.08 -1.70
N TYR A 34 10.71 5.09 -1.38
CA TYR A 34 9.96 6.29 -1.02
C TYR A 34 8.76 5.93 -0.15
N ALA A 35 8.47 6.79 0.82
CA ALA A 35 7.23 6.79 1.57
C ALA A 35 6.78 8.24 1.80
N ASN A 36 5.47 8.49 1.74
CA ASN A 36 4.93 9.80 2.10
C ASN A 36 4.61 9.90 3.61
N ALA A 37 4.31 11.12 4.07
CA ALA A 37 4.01 11.37 5.48
C ALA A 37 2.80 10.56 5.99
N ALA A 38 1.82 10.26 5.13
CA ALA A 38 0.68 9.42 5.50
C ALA A 38 1.10 7.98 5.81
N PHE A 39 2.01 7.41 5.03
CA PHE A 39 2.57 6.09 5.32
C PHE A 39 3.40 6.10 6.61
N GLY A 40 4.17 7.16 6.86
CA GLY A 40 4.88 7.36 8.14
C GLY A 40 3.96 7.31 9.36
N ARG A 41 2.80 7.98 9.29
CA ARG A 41 1.76 7.92 10.33
C ARG A 41 1.16 6.53 10.51
N LEU A 42 0.88 5.81 9.41
CA LEU A 42 0.41 4.42 9.47
C LEU A 42 1.45 3.48 10.09
N ALA A 43 2.74 3.71 9.82
CA ALA A 43 3.83 2.95 10.42
C ALA A 43 4.10 3.33 11.88
N GLY A 44 3.75 4.55 12.29
CA GLY A 44 4.20 5.13 13.55
C GLY A 44 5.72 5.33 13.58
N ARG A 45 6.32 5.65 12.42
CA ARG A 45 7.78 5.85 12.26
C ARG A 45 8.06 7.09 11.43
N GLU A 46 9.19 7.74 11.74
CA GLU A 46 9.76 8.77 10.89
C GLU A 46 10.22 8.19 9.54
N LEU A 47 10.10 8.99 8.47
CA LEU A 47 10.37 8.53 7.09
C LEU A 47 11.81 8.03 6.91
N ASP A 48 12.78 8.66 7.60
CA ASP A 48 14.19 8.27 7.55
C ASP A 48 14.45 6.86 8.12
N ALA A 49 13.58 6.40 9.02
CA ALA A 49 13.63 5.03 9.57
C ALA A 49 12.83 4.02 8.73
N ILE A 50 12.10 4.48 7.71
CA ILE A 50 11.28 3.66 6.81
C ILE A 50 12.00 3.41 5.49
N VAL A 51 12.58 4.43 4.88
CA VAL A 51 13.31 4.30 3.62
C VAL A 51 14.51 3.37 3.81
N GLY A 52 14.71 2.44 2.87
CA GLY A 52 15.72 1.38 2.96
C GLY A 52 15.29 0.13 3.74
N GLN A 53 14.08 0.11 4.30
CA GLN A 53 13.53 -1.07 4.97
C GLN A 53 12.54 -1.82 4.08
N SER A 54 12.26 -3.08 4.41
CA SER A 54 11.17 -3.86 3.81
C SER A 54 9.85 -3.56 4.53
N PRO A 55 8.71 -3.30 3.83
CA PRO A 55 7.41 -3.04 4.47
C PRO A 55 6.92 -4.17 5.38
N ARG A 56 7.55 -5.35 5.30
CA ARG A 56 7.30 -6.50 6.15
C ARG A 56 7.44 -6.19 7.65
N PHE A 57 8.14 -5.12 8.05
CA PHE A 57 8.19 -4.71 9.45
C PHE A 57 6.81 -4.38 10.03
N MET A 58 5.80 -4.08 9.20
CA MET A 58 4.43 -3.82 9.65
C MET A 58 3.65 -5.10 9.92
N GLN A 59 4.17 -6.27 9.52
CA GLN A 59 3.50 -7.55 9.66
C GLN A 59 3.79 -8.15 11.04
N GLY A 60 2.84 -8.91 11.59
CA GLY A 60 2.97 -9.54 12.90
C GLY A 60 2.12 -10.79 13.03
N ARG A 61 1.93 -11.24 14.28
CA ARG A 61 1.30 -12.53 14.60
C ARG A 61 -0.10 -12.75 14.00
N GLU A 62 -0.88 -11.68 13.86
CA GLU A 62 -2.26 -11.75 13.33
C GLU A 62 -2.36 -11.35 11.85
N THR A 63 -1.22 -11.14 11.18
CA THR A 63 -1.18 -10.99 9.73
C THR A 63 -1.38 -12.37 9.11
N ARG A 64 -2.45 -12.54 8.33
CA ARG A 64 -2.83 -13.84 7.77
C ARG A 64 -1.85 -14.30 6.71
N ARG A 65 -1.31 -15.51 6.89
CA ARG A 65 -0.31 -16.07 5.96
C ARG A 65 -0.88 -16.28 4.57
N GLU A 66 -2.14 -16.69 4.47
CA GLU A 66 -2.82 -16.91 3.19
C GLU A 66 -2.92 -15.62 2.37
N THR A 67 -3.14 -14.49 3.04
CA THR A 67 -3.16 -13.16 2.40
C THR A 67 -1.76 -12.76 1.94
N LEU A 68 -0.72 -13.03 2.73
CA LEU A 68 0.66 -12.76 2.35
C LEU A 68 1.13 -13.63 1.17
N ASP A 69 0.73 -14.90 1.14
CA ASP A 69 1.07 -15.78 0.02
C ASP A 69 0.33 -15.37 -1.25
N ALA A 70 -0.92 -14.90 -1.14
CA ALA A 70 -1.65 -14.31 -2.27
C ALA A 70 -0.99 -13.01 -2.76
N PHE A 71 -0.51 -12.17 -1.84
CA PHE A 71 0.25 -10.97 -2.18
C PHE A 71 1.52 -11.33 -2.95
N HIS A 72 2.33 -12.26 -2.43
CA HIS A 72 3.55 -12.71 -3.10
C HIS A 72 3.26 -13.25 -4.51
N ARG A 73 2.24 -14.09 -4.69
CA ARG A 73 1.85 -14.61 -6.01
C ARG A 73 1.47 -13.50 -6.99
N ALA A 74 0.69 -12.51 -6.55
CA ALA A 74 0.31 -11.38 -7.39
C ALA A 74 1.52 -10.55 -7.82
N LEU A 75 2.46 -10.28 -6.91
CA LEU A 75 3.69 -9.56 -7.25
C LEU A 75 4.57 -10.34 -8.21
N ALA A 76 4.73 -11.65 -7.99
CA ALA A 76 5.49 -12.54 -8.88
C ALA A 76 4.88 -12.62 -10.29
N ALA A 77 3.56 -12.57 -10.40
CA ALA A 77 2.85 -12.50 -11.68
C ALA A 77 2.88 -11.09 -12.31
N GLY A 78 3.37 -10.07 -11.60
CA GLY A 78 3.31 -8.69 -12.06
C GLY A 78 1.89 -8.16 -12.18
N GLU A 79 1.02 -8.55 -11.24
CA GLU A 79 -0.40 -8.20 -11.21
C GLU A 79 -0.72 -7.25 -10.04
N ARG A 80 -1.88 -6.59 -10.12
CA ARG A 80 -2.41 -5.78 -9.01
C ARG A 80 -2.81 -6.69 -7.86
N PHE A 81 -2.41 -6.32 -6.65
CA PHE A 81 -2.92 -6.92 -5.41
C PHE A 81 -3.82 -5.93 -4.68
N HIS A 82 -5.04 -6.34 -4.34
CA HIS A 82 -5.94 -5.57 -3.49
C HIS A 82 -6.53 -6.45 -2.39
N SER A 83 -6.28 -6.08 -1.13
CA SER A 83 -6.80 -6.86 0.01
C SER A 83 -6.78 -6.08 1.32
N TYR A 84 -7.19 -6.77 2.38
CA TYR A 84 -7.18 -6.27 3.75
C TYR A 84 -6.35 -7.17 4.65
N LEU A 85 -5.39 -6.62 5.40
CA LEU A 85 -4.56 -7.36 6.34
C LEU A 85 -4.43 -6.65 7.69
N THR A 86 -3.99 -7.41 8.69
CA THR A 86 -3.65 -6.85 10.00
C THR A 86 -2.22 -6.36 9.92
N ASN A 87 -1.99 -5.07 10.15
CA ASN A 87 -0.66 -4.48 10.29
C ASN A 87 -0.48 -3.93 11.71
N TYR A 88 0.77 -3.63 12.05
CA TYR A 88 1.21 -3.15 13.34
C TYR A 88 2.00 -1.85 13.15
N ARG A 89 1.66 -0.85 13.97
CA ARG A 89 2.46 0.36 14.16
C ARG A 89 3.72 0.04 14.95
N ALA A 90 4.68 0.97 14.99
CA ALA A 90 5.94 0.82 15.74
C ALA A 90 5.74 0.58 17.24
N ASP A 91 4.67 1.12 17.81
CA ASP A 91 4.27 0.91 19.21
C ASP A 91 3.58 -0.44 19.46
N GLY A 92 3.39 -1.26 18.41
CA GLY A 92 2.69 -2.54 18.47
C GLY A 92 1.17 -2.44 18.32
N THR A 93 0.61 -1.24 18.15
CA THR A 93 -0.83 -1.04 17.94
C THR A 93 -1.25 -1.68 16.63
N LYS A 94 -2.23 -2.59 16.72
CA LYS A 94 -2.83 -3.26 15.56
C LYS A 94 -3.78 -2.35 14.81
N TYR A 95 -3.78 -2.46 13.49
CA TYR A 95 -4.80 -1.87 12.64
C TYR A 95 -5.12 -2.75 11.45
N ARG A 96 -6.30 -2.51 10.85
CA ARG A 96 -6.70 -3.15 9.60
C ARG A 96 -6.26 -2.25 8.44
N ALA A 97 -5.24 -2.69 7.71
CA ALA A 97 -4.79 -2.04 6.49
C ALA A 97 -5.64 -2.53 5.31
N GLU A 98 -6.16 -1.61 4.52
CA GLU A 98 -6.48 -1.88 3.12
C GLU A 98 -5.24 -1.54 2.28
N ILE A 99 -4.83 -2.45 1.40
CA ILE A 99 -3.66 -2.29 0.53
C ILE A 99 -4.10 -2.49 -0.92
N ASP A 100 -3.77 -1.51 -1.78
CA ASP A 100 -3.81 -1.61 -3.25
C ASP A 100 -2.38 -1.46 -3.79
N CYS A 101 -1.76 -2.55 -4.18
CA CYS A 101 -0.39 -2.60 -4.70
C CYS A 101 -0.40 -2.86 -6.22
N ARG A 102 0.40 -2.10 -6.97
CA ARG A 102 0.47 -2.17 -8.43
C ARG A 102 1.91 -2.16 -8.93
N PRO A 103 2.24 -2.93 -9.98
CA PRO A 103 3.53 -2.84 -10.63
C PRO A 103 3.63 -1.54 -11.44
N LEU A 104 4.80 -0.92 -11.38
CA LEU A 104 5.21 0.14 -12.30
C LEU A 104 6.17 -0.46 -13.33
N ARG A 105 5.82 -0.30 -14.60
CA ARG A 105 6.55 -0.93 -15.71
C ARG A 105 7.31 0.12 -16.51
N ALA A 106 8.52 -0.23 -16.93
CA ALA A 106 9.25 0.47 -17.97
C ALA A 106 8.56 0.31 -19.32
N ALA A 107 9.04 1.08 -20.31
CA ALA A 107 8.56 1.01 -21.70
C ALA A 107 8.78 -0.39 -22.33
N ASP A 108 9.76 -1.14 -21.87
CA ASP A 108 10.04 -2.53 -22.29
C ASP A 108 9.15 -3.57 -21.60
N GLY A 109 8.24 -3.15 -20.72
CA GLY A 109 7.33 -4.02 -19.97
C GLY A 109 7.91 -4.61 -18.68
N ARG A 110 9.21 -4.43 -18.40
CA ARG A 110 9.86 -4.87 -17.17
C ARG A 110 9.31 -4.09 -15.97
N ILE A 111 9.07 -4.78 -14.86
CA ILE A 111 8.68 -4.12 -13.61
C ILE A 111 9.92 -3.44 -13.03
N GLU A 112 9.84 -2.12 -12.83
CA GLU A 112 10.92 -1.35 -12.20
C GLU A 112 10.67 -1.13 -10.72
N ASN A 113 9.40 -1.04 -10.32
CA ASN A 113 9.00 -0.75 -8.96
C ASN A 113 7.61 -1.32 -8.67
N PHE A 114 7.27 -1.38 -7.39
CA PHE A 114 5.88 -1.49 -6.95
C PHE A 114 5.45 -0.23 -6.22
N VAL A 115 4.22 0.23 -6.48
CA VAL A 115 3.56 1.29 -5.71
C VAL A 115 2.40 0.71 -4.93
N SER A 116 2.32 1.01 -3.64
CA SER A 116 1.20 0.63 -2.79
C SER A 116 0.50 1.85 -2.22
N PHE A 117 -0.83 1.78 -2.21
CA PHE A 117 -1.71 2.70 -1.53
C PHE A 117 -2.29 2.00 -0.31
N GLU A 118 -2.08 2.58 0.86
CA GLU A 118 -2.47 2.00 2.14
C GLU A 118 -3.31 2.96 2.97
N ARG A 119 -4.33 2.43 3.63
CA ARG A 119 -5.09 3.18 4.63
C ARG A 119 -5.57 2.28 5.75
N GLU A 120 -5.81 2.89 6.90
CA GLU A 120 -6.53 2.22 7.97
C GLU A 120 -8.03 2.21 7.67
N VAL A 121 -8.65 1.05 7.87
CA VAL A 121 -10.10 0.88 7.73
C VAL A 121 -10.70 0.27 8.99
N LEU A 122 -11.93 0.63 9.26
CA LEU A 122 -12.73 0.10 10.37
C LEU A 122 -13.78 -0.85 9.81
N ARG A 123 -14.12 -1.88 10.59
CA ARG A 123 -15.22 -2.77 10.24
C ARG A 123 -16.53 -1.99 10.36
N ARG A 124 -17.35 -2.00 9.31
CA ARG A 124 -18.68 -1.38 9.36
C ARG A 124 -19.53 -2.00 10.46
N LYS A 125 -20.28 -1.17 11.19
CA LYS A 125 -21.30 -1.63 12.14
C LYS A 125 -22.49 -2.19 11.36
N GLY A 126 -23.05 -3.32 11.82
CA GLY A 126 -24.23 -3.94 11.23
C GLY A 126 -23.96 -5.25 10.47
N ARG A 127 -24.94 -5.69 9.67
CA ARG A 127 -24.88 -6.97 8.95
C ARG A 127 -23.67 -6.97 8.00
N PRO A 128 -22.83 -8.02 7.99
CA PRO A 128 -21.68 -8.07 7.09
C PRO A 128 -22.14 -7.92 5.65
N ALA A 129 -21.54 -6.98 4.92
CA ALA A 129 -21.76 -6.91 3.48
C ALA A 129 -21.33 -8.21 2.81
N VAL A 130 -22.03 -8.55 1.73
CA VAL A 130 -21.84 -9.80 0.97
C VAL A 130 -20.40 -9.88 0.40
N ASN A 131 -19.76 -8.73 0.14
CA ASN A 131 -18.39 -8.63 -0.36
C ASN A 131 -17.45 -7.91 0.63
N ALA A 132 -16.13 -8.05 0.41
CA ALA A 132 -15.12 -7.42 1.27
C ALA A 132 -15.14 -5.89 1.20
N ALA A 133 -15.40 -5.32 0.02
CA ALA A 133 -15.47 -3.87 -0.18
C ALA A 133 -16.57 -3.19 0.67
N GLY A 134 -17.68 -3.86 0.94
CA GLY A 134 -18.74 -3.35 1.81
C GLY A 134 -18.54 -3.65 3.30
N ARG A 135 -17.53 -4.46 3.69
CA ARG A 135 -17.32 -4.83 5.11
C ARG A 135 -16.53 -3.79 5.89
N TYR A 136 -15.77 -2.95 5.20
CA TYR A 136 -14.90 -1.96 5.82
C TYR A 136 -15.23 -0.55 5.32
N GLU A 137 -14.89 0.44 6.13
CA GLU A 137 -14.93 1.86 5.78
C GLU A 137 -13.65 2.54 6.26
N PRO A 138 -13.18 3.60 5.60
CA PRO A 138 -11.96 4.29 6.04
C PRO A 138 -12.08 4.80 7.49
N SER A 139 -10.98 4.74 8.25
CA SER A 139 -10.89 5.42 9.56
C SER A 139 -11.08 6.93 9.39
N ASP A 140 -11.41 7.65 10.46
CA ASP A 140 -11.57 9.12 10.41
C ASP A 140 -10.34 9.82 9.82
N GLU A 141 -9.15 9.34 10.18
CA GLU A 141 -7.87 9.80 9.62
C GLU A 141 -7.71 9.50 8.11
N SER A 142 -8.48 8.53 7.59
CA SER A 142 -8.42 8.01 6.22
C SER A 142 -9.64 8.33 5.34
N LYS A 143 -10.62 9.13 5.80
CA LYS A 143 -11.92 9.36 5.11
C LYS A 143 -11.86 10.29 3.88
N ASN A 144 -10.91 11.21 3.78
CA ASN A 144 -10.89 12.28 2.76
C ASN A 144 -10.24 11.94 1.40
N VAL A 145 -9.99 10.67 1.08
CA VAL A 145 -8.68 10.37 0.47
C VAL A 145 -8.69 9.80 -0.96
N LEU A 146 -9.68 9.01 -1.35
CA LEU A 146 -9.47 8.14 -2.52
C LEU A 146 -9.76 8.80 -3.87
N SER A 147 -10.64 9.81 -3.94
CA SER A 147 -11.04 10.39 -5.23
C SER A 147 -9.92 11.21 -5.88
N GLY A 148 -9.24 12.05 -5.10
CA GLY A 148 -8.23 12.98 -5.62
C GLY A 148 -6.91 12.34 -6.04
N ALA A 149 -6.34 11.45 -5.21
CA ALA A 149 -5.02 10.88 -5.47
C ALA A 149 -5.01 9.87 -6.64
N LEU A 150 -6.08 9.07 -6.79
CA LEU A 150 -6.22 8.15 -7.93
C LEU A 150 -6.53 8.89 -9.24
N HIS A 151 -7.31 9.99 -9.20
CA HIS A 151 -7.52 10.85 -10.38
C HIS A 151 -6.25 11.61 -10.77
N ALA A 152 -5.54 12.18 -9.80
CA ALA A 152 -4.31 12.96 -10.04
C ALA A 152 -3.19 12.10 -10.62
N LEU A 153 -3.13 10.82 -10.26
CA LEU A 153 -2.14 9.90 -10.80
C LEU A 153 -2.50 9.36 -12.19
N GLY A 154 -3.75 9.44 -12.64
CA GLY A 154 -4.11 9.19 -14.05
C GLY A 154 -3.53 7.92 -14.69
N VAL A 155 -3.22 6.87 -13.89
CA VAL A 155 -2.50 5.68 -14.41
C VAL A 155 -3.43 4.73 -15.16
N PHE A 156 -4.74 4.98 -15.25
CA PHE A 156 -5.64 4.20 -16.11
C PHE A 156 -6.74 5.07 -16.70
N MET A 157 -6.46 5.72 -17.83
CA MET A 157 -7.45 5.93 -18.88
C MET A 157 -6.86 5.44 -20.20
N HIS A 158 -7.52 4.42 -20.77
CA HIS A 158 -7.21 3.66 -22.00
C HIS A 158 -6.13 2.57 -21.80
N SER A 159 -6.37 1.29 -22.09
CA SER A 159 -7.40 0.63 -22.93
C SER A 159 -7.78 -0.74 -22.34
#